data_AF-A0A3D5N4V0-F1
#
_entry.id   AF-A0A3D5N4V0-F1
#
_cell.length_a   1.000
_cell.length_b   1.000
_cell.length_c   1.000
_cell.angle_alpha   90.00
_cell.angle_beta   90.00
_cell.angle_gamma   90.00
#
_symmetry.space_group_name_H-M   'P 1'
#
loop_
_entity.id
_entity.type
_entity.pdbx_description
1 polymer ?
#
loop_
_entity_poly.entity_id
_entity_poly.type
_entity_poly.pdbx_seq_one_letter_code
_entity_poly.pdbx_strand_id
1 'polypeptide(L)' 'MSSVERNEAPTKKTSGGFSIDFKALGPFLALVGLFVLGTAINDAFLSGGNLSNIFTRAAFIGIIAV' A
#
# COMPACT_ATOMS: atom_id res chain seq x y z
N MET A 1 -5.91 46.05 -36.59
CA MET A 1 -4.99 45.79 -35.46
C MET A 1 -5.82 45.48 -34.23
N SER A 2 -5.41 44.45 -33.47
CA SER A 2 -5.66 44.26 -32.03
C SER A 2 -7.10 44.43 -31.53
N SER A 3 -7.82 43.41 -31.09
CA SER A 3 -7.36 42.47 -30.07
C SER A 3 -8.25 41.25 -30.09
N VAL A 4 -7.69 40.15 -30.61
CA VAL A 4 -8.09 38.81 -30.21
C VAL A 4 -7.76 38.74 -28.72
N GLU A 5 -8.74 39.02 -27.86
CA GLU A 5 -8.62 38.82 -26.42
C GLU A 5 -8.65 37.31 -26.17
N ARG A 6 -7.47 36.70 -26.36
CA ARG A 6 -7.21 35.32 -25.94
C ARG A 6 -7.29 35.31 -24.42
N ASN A 7 -8.48 34.98 -23.91
CA ASN A 7 -8.67 34.61 -22.52
C ASN A 7 -7.98 33.26 -22.30
N GLU A 8 -6.71 33.32 -21.91
CA GLU A 8 -5.93 32.16 -21.52
C GLU A 8 -6.41 31.78 -20.12
N ALA A 9 -7.43 30.91 -20.06
CA ALA A 9 -7.90 30.34 -18.80
C ALA A 9 -6.70 29.72 -18.06
N PRO A 10 -6.51 29.99 -16.76
CA PRO A 10 -5.37 29.46 -16.04
C PRO A 10 -5.51 27.95 -16.00
N THR A 11 -4.62 27.24 -16.70
CA THR A 11 -4.47 25.79 -16.59
C THR A 11 -4.04 25.48 -15.16
N LYS A 12 -5.02 25.18 -14.30
CA LYS A 12 -4.83 24.74 -12.92
C LYS A 12 -3.97 23.48 -12.94
N LYS A 13 -2.67 23.64 -12.75
CA LYS A 13 -1.71 22.55 -12.60
C LYS A 13 -2.10 21.79 -11.34
N THR A 14 -2.82 20.69 -11.50
CA THR A 14 -3.06 19.71 -10.45
C THR A 14 -1.71 19.12 -10.09
N SER A 15 -1.06 19.70 -9.08
CA SER A 15 0.05 19.06 -8.39
C SER A 15 -0.52 17.78 -7.78
N GLY A 16 -0.29 16.65 -8.46
CA GLY A 16 -0.62 15.32 -7.96
C GLY A 16 0.21 15.05 -6.71
N GLY A 17 -0.31 15.51 -5.56
CA GLY A 17 0.22 15.16 -4.26
C GLY A 17 -0.04 13.68 -4.03
N PHE A 18 0.99 12.95 -3.61
CA PHE A 18 0.86 11.56 -3.18
C PHE A 18 0.07 11.54 -1.87
N SER A 19 -1.25 11.37 -1.95
CA SER A 19 -2.11 11.22 -0.79
C SER A 19 -2.00 9.80 -0.26
N ILE A 20 -1.28 9.62 0.85
CA ILE A 20 -1.23 8.33 1.55
C ILE A 20 -2.55 8.13 2.30
N ASP A 21 -3.31 7.11 1.93
CA ASP A 21 -4.52 6.72 2.67
C ASP A 21 -4.16 5.82 3.85
N PHE A 22 -4.18 6.37 5.05
CA PHE A 22 -3.91 5.64 6.28
C PHE A 22 -4.94 4.51 6.53
N LYS A 23 -6.15 4.57 5.97
CA LYS A 23 -7.10 3.45 6.06
C LYS A 23 -6.64 2.25 5.25
N ALA A 24 -5.97 2.45 4.12
CA ALA A 24 -5.42 1.37 3.31
C ALA A 24 -4.27 0.63 4.03
N LEU A 25 -3.63 1.26 5.02
CA LEU A 25 -2.57 0.65 5.83
C LEU A 25 -3.12 -0.24 6.97
N GLY A 26 -4.41 -0.16 7.29
CA GLY A 26 -5.03 -0.92 8.38
C GLY A 26 -4.74 -2.43 8.34
N PRO A 27 -4.96 -3.12 7.20
CA PRO A 27 -4.65 -4.55 7.07
C PRO A 27 -3.17 -4.89 7.29
N PHE A 28 -2.26 -4.02 6.84
CA PHE A 28 -0.82 -4.21 7.04
C PHE A 28 -0.43 -4.05 8.52
N LEU A 29 -0.94 -3.01 9.20
CA LEU A 29 -0.69 -2.81 10.62
C LEU A 29 -1.26 -3.97 11.46
N ALA A 30 -2.45 -4.46 11.11
CA ALA A 30 -3.05 -5.61 11.77
C ALA A 30 -2.18 -6.88 11.62
N LEU A 31 -1.63 -7.11 10.41
CA LEU A 31 -0.73 -8.23 10.15
C LEU A 31 0.54 -8.16 11.00
N VAL A 32 1.18 -6.99 11.07
CA VAL A 32 2.37 -6.78 11.91
C VAL A 32 2.04 -7.00 13.39
N GLY A 33 0.92 -6.46 13.88
CA GLY A 33 0.46 -6.70 15.25
C GLY A 33 0.25 -8.19 15.54
N LEU A 34 -0.34 -8.92 14.59
CA LEU A 34 -0.52 -10.37 14.71
C LEU A 34 0.81 -11.12 14.74
N PHE A 35 1.83 -10.67 14.00
CA PHE A 35 3.16 -11.27 14.05
C PHE A 35 3.81 -11.11 15.42
N VAL A 36 3.70 -9.92 16.03
CA VAL A 36 4.23 -9.65 17.37
C VAL A 36 3.48 -10.47 18.42
N LEU A 37 2.15 -10.46 18.40
CA LEU A 37 1.35 -11.24 19.36
C LEU A 37 1.55 -12.76 19.16
N GLY A 38 1.57 -13.22 17.91
CA GLY A 38 1.72 -14.62 17.57
C GLY A 38 3.07 -15.19 18.01
N THR A 39 4.16 -14.43 17.79
CA THR A 39 5.49 -14.82 18.29
C THR A 39 5.58 -14.77 19.81
N ALA A 40 5.02 -13.75 20.45
CA ALA A 40 5.01 -13.66 21.91
C ALA A 40 4.26 -14.83 22.58
N ILE A 41 3.26 -15.40 21.91
CA ILE A 41 2.52 -16.58 22.40
C ILE A 41 3.27 -17.87 22.05
N ASN A 42 3.87 -17.95 20.86
CA ASN A 42 4.58 -19.14 20.38
C ASN A 42 5.67 -18.76 19.37
N ASP A 43 6.93 -18.99 19.73
CA ASP A 43 8.08 -18.75 18.86
C ASP A 43 7.99 -19.51 17.52
N ALA A 44 7.27 -20.64 17.47
CA ALA A 44 7.06 -21.38 16.23
C ALA A 44 6.17 -20.64 15.22
N PHE A 45 5.41 -19.61 15.62
CA PHE A 45 4.51 -18.86 14.75
C PHE A 45 5.23 -18.26 13.53
N LEU A 46 6.41 -17.65 13.73
CA LEU A 46 7.28 -17.15 12.65
C LEU A 46 8.47 -18.07 12.35
N SER A 47 8.36 -19.36 12.68
CA SER A 47 9.36 -20.33 12.25
C SER A 47 9.50 -20.32 10.73
N GLY A 48 10.68 -20.69 10.22
CA GLY A 48 10.96 -20.70 8.78
C GLY A 48 9.93 -21.51 7.96
N GLY A 49 9.41 -22.60 8.52
CA GLY A 49 8.36 -23.39 7.88
C GLY A 49 7.03 -22.65 7.73
N ASN A 50 6.58 -21.97 8.80
CA ASN A 50 5.33 -21.21 8.78
C ASN A 50 5.45 -19.94 7.93
N LEU A 51 6.56 -19.23 8.05
CA LEU A 51 6.80 -18.01 7.30
C LEU A 51 6.91 -18.30 5.80
N SER A 52 7.62 -19.36 5.41
CA SER A 52 7.72 -19.80 4.00
C SER A 52 6.35 -20.19 3.42
N ASN A 53 5.48 -20.82 4.21
CA ASN A 53 4.12 -21.19 3.78
C ASN A 53 3.27 -19.96 3.49
N ILE A 54 3.31 -18.97 4.40
CA ILE A 54 2.59 -17.70 4.23
C ILE A 54 3.17 -16.93 3.05
N PHE A 55 4.49 -16.79 2.96
CA PHE A 55 5.16 -16.04 1.89
C PHE A 55 4.90 -16.64 0.52
N THR A 56 5.00 -17.96 0.36
CA THR A 56 4.78 -18.61 -0.93
C THR A 56 3.36 -18.37 -1.43
N ARG A 57 2.35 -18.52 -0.55
CA ARG A 57 0.96 -18.24 -0.90
C ARG A 57 0.71 -16.75 -1.17
N ALA A 58 1.24 -15.87 -0.32
CA ALA A 58 1.06 -14.43 -0.46
C ALA A 58 1.76 -13.86 -1.70
N ALA A 59 2.97 -14.33 -2.01
CA ALA A 59 3.71 -13.96 -3.21
C ALA A 59 3.02 -14.45 -4.48
N PHE A 60 2.50 -15.69 -4.47
CA PHE A 60 1.69 -16.19 -5.58
C PHE A 60 0.47 -15.29 -5.83
N ILE A 61 -0.33 -14.99 -4.80
CA ILE A 61 -1.49 -14.10 -4.90
C ILE A 61 -1.07 -12.70 -5.36
N GLY A 62 0.04 -12.17 -4.84
CA GLY A 62 0.53 -10.83 -5.17
C GLY A 62 0.97 -10.69 -6.63
N ILE A 63 1.60 -11.73 -7.20
CA ILE A 63 2.02 -11.72 -8.61
C ILE A 63 0.81 -11.80 -9.55
N ILE A 64 -0.21 -12.59 -9.23
CA ILE A 64 -1.40 -12.73 -10.10
C ILE A 64 -2.39 -11.56 -10.00
N ALA A 65 -2.32 -10.77 -8.92
CA ALA A 65 -3.25 -9.68 -8.66
C ALA A 65 -2.86 -8.35 -9.32
N VAL A 66 -1.63 -8.26 -9.87
CA VAL A 66 -1.11 -7.14 -10.67
C VAL A 66 -1.40 -7.36 -12.14
#